data_AF-A0A660UVG6-F1
#
_entry.id   AF-A0A660UVG6-F1
#
_cell.length_a   1.000
_cell.length_b   1.000
_cell.length_c   1.000
_cell.angle_alpha   90.00
_cell.angle_beta   90.00
_cell.angle_gamma   90.00
#
_symmetry.space_group_name_H-M   'P 1'
#
loop_
_entity.id
_entity.type
_entity.pdbx_description
1 polymer ?
#
loop_
_entity_poly.entity_id
_entity_poly.type
_entity_poly.pdbx_seq_one_letter_code
_entity_poly.pdbx_strand_id
1 'polypeptide(L)' 'MRIGGLGGAVSEVLTDKAPCYLKRLGFPDIFDESGDNEKIFSKFGVNTENIIAKAKELVKDK' A
#
# COMPACT_ATOMS: atom_id res chain seq x y z
N MET A 1 3.36 4.63 4.59
CA MET A 1 3.94 5.52 3.55
C MET A 1 4.33 4.68 2.33
N ARG A 2 4.09 5.18 1.11
CA ARG A 2 4.37 4.42 -0.13
C ARG A 2 5.83 4.47 -0.58
N ILE A 3 6.61 5.47 -0.16
CA ILE A 3 8.00 5.69 -0.58
C ILE A 3 8.92 5.47 0.63
N GLY A 4 10.06 4.83 0.43
CA GLY A 4 11.13 4.69 1.43
C GLY A 4 10.81 3.89 2.70
N GLY A 5 9.59 3.35 2.82
CA GLY A 5 9.16 2.55 3.97
C GLY A 5 9.23 1.04 3.71
N LEU A 6 8.44 0.27 4.47
CA LEU A 6 8.35 -1.18 4.38
C LEU A 6 8.16 -1.70 2.94
N GLY A 7 7.27 -1.06 2.17
CA GLY A 7 7.03 -1.46 0.78
C GLY A 7 8.26 -1.30 -0.13
N GLY A 8 9.15 -0.35 0.17
CA GLY A 8 10.43 -0.18 -0.52
C GLY A 8 11.41 -1.29 -0.16
N ALA A 9 11.63 -1.52 1.14
CA ALA A 9 12.50 -2.57 1.64
C ALA A 9 12.11 -3.97 1.13
N VAL A 10 10.80 -4.27 1.08
CA VAL A 10 10.30 -5.53 0.48
C VAL A 10 10.55 -5.57 -1.02
N SER A 11 10.35 -4.46 -1.74
CA SER A 11 10.59 -4.38 -3.18
C SER A 11 12.05 -4.67 -3.53
N GLU A 12 13.00 -4.14 -2.77
CA GLU A 12 14.44 -4.37 -2.98
C GLU A 12 14.78 -5.87 -2.91
N VAL A 13 14.31 -6.56 -1.87
CA VAL A 13 14.54 -8.00 -1.70
C VAL A 13 13.87 -8.81 -2.81
N LEU A 14 12.63 -8.48 -3.18
CA LEU A 14 11.90 -9.20 -4.23
C LEU A 14 12.56 -9.05 -5.60
N THR A 15 13.06 -7.86 -5.94
CA THR A 15 13.75 -7.62 -7.21
C THR A 15 15.03 -8.46 -7.32
N ASP A 16 15.76 -8.67 -6.23
CA ASP A 16 17.03 -9.40 -6.26
C ASP A 16 16.88 -10.92 -6.07
N LYS A 17 15.94 -11.37 -5.23
CA LYS A 17 15.90 -12.76 -4.73
C LYS A 17 14.72 -13.57 -5.22
N ALA A 18 13.56 -12.94 -5.43
CA ALA A 18 12.33 -13.65 -5.76
C ALA A 18 11.33 -12.72 -6.44
N PRO A 19 11.48 -12.43 -7.75
CA PRO A 19 10.57 -11.54 -8.47
C PRO A 19 9.12 -12.04 -8.35
N CYS A 20 8.25 -11.18 -7.83
CA CYS A 20 6.82 -11.48 -7.70
C CYS A 20 5.97 -10.21 -7.86
N TYR A 21 4.68 -10.39 -8.14
CA TYR A 21 3.74 -9.27 -8.19
C TYR A 21 3.62 -8.59 -6.83
N LEU A 22 3.90 -7.29 -6.78
CA LEU A 22 3.87 -6.47 -5.56
C LEU A 22 2.94 -5.28 -5.76
N LYS A 23 1.98 -5.09 -4.84
CA LYS A 23 1.19 -3.86 -4.71
C LYS A 23 1.51 -3.19 -3.37
N ARG A 24 2.02 -1.95 -3.42
CA ARG A 24 2.30 -1.15 -2.22
C ARG A 24 1.08 -0.33 -1.82
N LEU A 25 0.62 -0.50 -0.58
CA LEU A 25 -0.45 0.28 0.04
C LEU A 25 0.13 1.14 1.18
N GLY A 26 -0.48 2.30 1.40
CA GLY A 26 -0.07 3.25 2.44
C GLY A 26 -0.31 4.70 2.01
N PHE A 27 0.08 5.64 2.87
CA PHE A 27 -0.06 7.07 2.59
C PHE A 27 0.77 7.54 1.38
N PRO A 28 0.21 8.44 0.54
CA PRO A 28 0.95 9.15 -0.49
C PRO A 28 2.01 10.08 0.12
N ASP A 29 2.89 10.61 -0.72
CA ASP A 29 3.98 11.50 -0.32
C ASP A 29 3.49 12.95 -0.16
N ILE A 30 2.59 13.14 0.79
CA ILE A 30 2.03 14.44 1.19
C ILE A 30 1.88 14.45 2.71
N PHE A 31 1.86 15.64 3.29
CA PHE A 31 1.49 15.78 4.70
C PHE A 31 0.05 15.32 4.92
N ASP A 32 -0.16 14.66 6.06
CA ASP A 32 -1.49 14.28 6.48
C ASP A 32 -2.25 15.49 7.04
N GLU A 33 -3.57 15.35 7.09
CA GLU A 33 -4.46 16.35 7.67
C GLU A 33 -4.73 16.00 9.14
N SER A 34 -4.99 17.02 9.97
CA SER A 34 -5.47 16.77 11.33
C SER A 34 -6.96 16.44 11.29
N GLY A 35 -7.37 15.36 11.97
CA GLY A 35 -8.77 14.97 12.00
C GLY A 35 -8.98 13.53 12.44
N ASP A 36 -10.16 13.01 12.11
CA ASP A 36 -10.56 11.64 12.42
C ASP A 36 -9.79 10.63 11.57
N ASN A 37 -9.15 9.66 12.24
CA ASN A 37 -8.28 8.68 11.59
C ASN A 37 -9.04 7.80 10.59
N GLU A 38 -10.27 7.37 10.89
CA GLU A 38 -11.02 6.48 9.98
C GLU A 38 -11.37 7.18 8.67
N LYS A 39 -11.77 8.46 8.74
CA LYS A 39 -12.03 9.29 7.56
C LYS A 39 -10.76 9.51 6.74
N ILE A 40 -9.65 9.82 7.40
CA ILE A 40 -8.35 10.03 6.74
C ILE A 40 -7.88 8.74 6.06
N PHE A 41 -7.94 7.61 6.76
CA PHE A 41 -7.48 6.33 6.24
C PHE A 41 -8.35 5.90 5.05
N SER A 42 -9.66 6.13 5.13
CA SER A 42 -10.57 5.87 4.02
C SER A 42 -10.31 6.78 2.82
N LYS A 43 -10.05 8.07 3.05
CA LYS A 43 -9.65 9.03 1.99
C LYS A 43 -8.41 8.56 1.24
N PHE A 44 -7.43 8.01 1.94
CA PHE A 44 -6.18 7.52 1.32
C PHE A 44 -6.21 6.04 0.92
N GLY A 45 -7.33 5.36 1.14
CA GLY A 45 -7.52 3.96 0.81
C GLY A 45 -6.64 3.00 1.62
N VAL A 46 -6.30 3.39 2.85
CA VAL A 46 -5.57 2.59 3.84
C VAL A 46 -6.56 2.05 4.89
N ASN A 47 -7.74 1.65 4.42
CA ASN A 47 -8.77 0.99 5.23
C ASN A 47 -8.92 -0.48 4.81
N THR A 48 -9.64 -1.24 5.64
CA THR A 48 -9.81 -2.68 5.47
C THR A 48 -10.44 -3.04 4.13
N GLU A 49 -11.46 -2.29 3.71
CA GLU A 49 -12.21 -2.55 2.48
C GLU A 49 -11.32 -2.41 1.25
N ASN A 50 -10.54 -1.33 1.18
CA ASN A 50 -9.62 -1.11 0.05
C ASN A 50 -8.46 -2.09 0.06
N ILE A 51 -7.94 -2.49 1.23
CA ILE A 51 -6.89 -3.51 1.32
C ILE A 51 -7.41 -4.84 0.73
N ILE A 52 -8.61 -5.27 1.12
CA ILE A 52 -9.22 -6.50 0.60
C ILE A 52 -9.45 -6.41 -0.91
N ALA A 53 -10.01 -5.29 -1.38
CA ALA A 53 -10.25 -5.08 -2.81
C ALA A 53 -8.95 -5.15 -3.62
N LYS A 54 -7.90 -4.47 -3.17
CA LYS A 54 -6.60 -4.44 -3.86
C LYS A 54 -5.85 -5.76 -3.77
N ALA A 55 -5.99 -6.52 -2.69
CA ALA A 55 -5.45 -7.87 -2.60
C ALA A 55 -6.13 -8.81 -3.61
N LYS A 56 -7.46 -8.75 -3.74
CA LYS A 56 -8.21 -9.54 -4.73
C LYS A 56 -7.87 -9.15 -6.17
N GLU A 57 -7.74 -7.85 -6.46
CA GLU A 57 -7.26 -7.33 -7.75
C GLU A 57 -5.89 -7.91 -8.10
N LEU A 58 -4.91 -7.80 -7.19
CA LEU A 58 -3.56 -8.32 -7.40
C LEU A 58 -3.50 -9.81 -7.70
N VAL A 59 -4.40 -10.61 -7.10
CA VAL A 59 -4.44 -12.06 -7.34
C VAL A 59 -5.09 -12.39 -8.69
N LYS A 60 -6.06 -11.59 -9.14
CA LYS A 60 -6.70 -11.76 -10.45
C LYS A 60 -5.82 -11.32 -11.61
N ASP A 61 -5.03 -10.27 -11.40
CA ASP A 61 -4.13 -9.70 -12.40
C ASP A 61 -2.79 -10.48 -12.52
N LYS A 62 -2.69 -11.67 -11.92
CA LYS A 62 -1.53 -12.58 -12.05
C LYS A 62 -1.50 -13.29 -13.39
#